data_AF-A0A7X2PKL4-F1
#
_entry.id   AF-A0A7X2PKL4-F1
#
_cell.length_a   1.000
_cell.length_b   1.000
_cell.length_c   1.000
_cell.angle_alpha   90.00
_cell.angle_beta   90.00
_cell.angle_gamma   90.00
#
_symmetry.space_group_name_H-M   'P 1'
#
loop_
_entity.id
_entity.type
_entity.pdbx_description
1 polymer ?
#
loop_
_entity_poly.entity_id
_entity_poly.type
_entity_poly.pdbx_seq_one_letter_code
_entity_poly.pdbx_strand_id
1 'polypeptide(L)'
;MDPLTITAAGGMRARLESLDLLANNISNAATAGYKADREFYGLYVSEEAALAAADNRSDALTLPVVEKNWTDHSQGVVTMTGNSMDLALSGKGFFSVNGPGGPLYTRDGGLRISALGVVESRAGYPVRSEGGAPIKAEPGIPLEFKPDGSVF
;
A
#
# COMPACT_ATOMS: atom_id res chain seq x y z
N MET A 1 36.03 3.99 15.94
CA MET A 1 34.75 4.12 16.66
C MET A 1 34.59 2.89 17.54
N ASP A 2 34.05 3.04 18.74
CA ASP A 2 33.81 1.93 19.69
C ASP A 2 32.66 1.04 19.17
N PRO A 3 32.79 -0.30 19.15
CA PRO A 3 31.70 -1.25 18.85
C PRO A 3 30.34 -0.88 19.47
N LEU A 4 30.33 -0.42 20.72
CA LEU A 4 29.11 0.00 21.41
C LEU A 4 28.44 1.21 20.74
N THR A 5 29.23 2.17 20.26
CA THR A 5 28.71 3.34 19.55
C THR A 5 28.13 2.98 18.19
N ILE A 6 28.68 1.98 17.50
CA ILE A 6 28.18 1.53 16.20
C ILE A 6 26.84 0.79 16.39
N THR A 7 26.76 -0.12 17.37
CA THR A 7 25.51 -0.82 17.71
C THR A 7 24.43 0.14 18.19
N ALA A 8 24.78 1.12 19.04
CA ALA A 8 23.84 2.15 19.48
C ALA A 8 23.33 3.01 18.31
N ALA A 9 24.23 3.42 17.39
CA ALA A 9 23.85 4.19 16.21
C ALA A 9 22.94 3.38 15.25
N GLY A 10 23.24 2.10 15.04
CA GLY A 10 22.41 1.19 14.24
C GLY A 10 21.01 1.03 14.83
N GLY A 11 20.92 0.80 16.15
CA GLY A 11 19.65 0.71 16.86
C GLY A 11 18.83 2.00 16.78
N MET A 12 19.47 3.17 16.94
CA MET A 12 18.79 4.46 16.77
C MET A 12 18.25 4.65 15.35
N ARG A 13 19.03 4.29 14.33
CA ARG A 13 18.60 4.39 12.93
C ARG A 13 17.38 3.50 12.65
N ALA A 14 17.40 2.24 13.09
CA ALA A 14 16.26 1.34 12.93
C ALA A 14 15.00 1.86 13.63
N ARG A 15 15.15 2.51 14.79
CA ARG A 15 14.03 3.15 15.51
C ARG A 15 13.48 4.37 14.79
N LEU A 16 14.33 5.19 14.17
CA LEU A 16 13.87 6.33 13.37
C LEU A 16 13.05 5.85 12.16
N GLU A 17 13.53 4.84 11.45
CA GLU A 17 12.82 4.25 10.30
C GLU A 17 11.46 3.64 10.71
N SER A 18 11.41 2.95 11.85
CA SER A 18 10.18 2.44 12.46
C SER A 18 9.16 3.57 12.74
N LEU A 19 9.64 4.69 13.32
CA LEU A 19 8.80 5.85 13.60
C LEU A 19 8.30 6.52 12.32
N ASP A 20 9.13 6.60 11.28
CA ASP A 20 8.74 7.16 9.98
C ASP A 20 7.64 6.31 9.31
N LEU A 21 7.76 4.98 9.35
CA LEU A 21 6.73 4.06 8.87
C LEU A 21 5.42 4.22 9.66
N LEU A 22 5.51 4.26 10.99
CA LEU A 22 4.34 4.46 11.85
C LEU A 22 3.67 5.81 11.56
N ALA A 23 4.43 6.88 11.41
CA ALA A 23 3.93 8.21 11.08
C ALA A 23 3.20 8.20 9.73
N ASN A 24 3.75 7.52 8.72
CA ASN A 24 3.11 7.37 7.42
C ASN A 24 1.77 6.60 7.52
N ASN A 25 1.76 5.49 8.26
CA ASN A 25 0.56 4.70 8.49
C ASN A 25 -0.54 5.48 9.21
N ILE A 26 -0.19 6.25 10.25
CA ILE A 26 -1.15 7.07 11.01
C ILE A 26 -1.71 8.18 10.12
N SER A 27 -0.85 8.85 9.34
CA SER A 27 -1.27 9.90 8.40
C SER A 27 -2.30 9.38 7.38
N ASN A 28 -2.13 8.14 6.93
CA ASN A 28 -3.01 7.50 5.95
C ASN A 28 -4.09 6.61 6.55
N ALA A 29 -4.24 6.55 7.88
CA ALA A 29 -5.20 5.67 8.54
C ALA A 29 -6.67 5.95 8.14
N ALA A 30 -6.97 7.19 7.75
CA ALA A 30 -8.29 7.59 7.26
C ALA A 30 -8.44 7.52 5.74
N THR A 31 -7.36 7.20 5.00
CA THR A 31 -7.38 7.11 3.55
C THR A 31 -8.05 5.81 3.11
N ALA A 32 -9.15 5.92 2.36
CA ALA A 32 -9.88 4.76 1.86
C ALA A 32 -8.99 3.87 0.99
N GLY A 33 -9.01 2.56 1.26
CA GLY A 33 -8.22 1.58 0.51
C GLY A 33 -6.72 1.55 0.84
N TYR A 34 -6.23 2.39 1.75
CA TYR A 34 -4.83 2.34 2.18
C TYR A 34 -4.47 0.99 2.81
N LYS A 35 -3.27 0.51 2.54
CA LYS A 35 -2.71 -0.72 3.11
C LYS A 35 -1.47 -0.36 3.92
N ALA A 36 -1.52 -0.69 5.21
CA ALA A 36 -0.46 -0.33 6.14
C ALA A 36 0.82 -1.12 5.83
N ASP A 37 1.95 -0.44 5.85
CA ASP A 37 3.24 -1.08 5.77
C ASP A 37 3.69 -1.51 7.17
N ARG A 38 4.17 -2.75 7.29
CA ARG A 38 4.74 -3.28 8.53
C ARG A 38 6.25 -3.42 8.39
N GLU A 39 6.93 -3.16 9.50
CA GLU A 39 8.37 -3.37 9.63
C GLU A 39 8.71 -4.85 9.78
N PHE A 40 9.76 -5.30 9.09
CA PHE A 40 10.42 -6.56 9.36
C PHE A 40 11.85 -6.26 9.84
N TYR A 41 12.14 -6.63 11.08
CA TYR A 41 13.47 -6.48 11.66
C TYR A 41 14.34 -7.66 11.24
N GLY A 42 15.46 -7.36 10.60
CA GLY A 42 16.53 -8.31 10.34
C GLY A 42 17.77 -8.00 11.18
N LEU A 43 18.68 -8.96 11.26
CA LEU A 43 20.03 -8.71 11.76
C LEU A 43 20.94 -8.56 10.56
N TYR A 44 21.44 -7.35 10.32
CA TYR A 44 22.50 -7.15 9.34
C TYR A 44 23.81 -7.65 9.94
N VAL A 45 24.35 -8.69 9.33
CA VAL A 45 25.70 -9.21 9.61
C VAL A 45 26.55 -8.77 8.43
N SER A 46 27.61 -7.97 8.65
CA SER A 46 28.54 -7.63 7.57
C SER A 46 29.25 -8.90 7.09
N GLU A 47 29.71 -8.91 5.84
CA GLU A 47 30.41 -10.07 5.28
C GLU A 47 31.69 -10.38 6.08
N GLU A 48 32.39 -9.35 6.58
CA GLU A 48 33.52 -9.54 7.49
C GLU A 48 33.12 -10.14 8.85
N ALA A 49 31.94 -9.82 9.38
CA ALA A 49 31.43 -10.39 10.63
C ALA A 49 30.95 -11.84 10.45
N ALA A 50 30.38 -12.17 9.29
CA ALA A 50 30.02 -13.54 8.93
C ALA A 50 31.26 -14.43 8.76
N LEU A 51 32.32 -13.89 8.13
CA LEU A 51 33.63 -14.55 8.02
C LEU A 51 34.34 -14.69 9.39
N ALA A 52 34.26 -13.67 10.25
CA ALA A 52 34.81 -13.73 11.61
C ALA A 52 34.08 -14.73 12.52
N ALA A 53 32.75 -14.86 12.36
CA ALA A 53 31.92 -15.85 13.05
C ALA A 53 32.25 -17.28 12.60
N ALA A 54 32.58 -17.49 11.31
CA ALA A 54 33.04 -18.79 10.81
C ALA A 54 34.41 -19.22 11.36
N ASP A 55 35.26 -18.25 11.72
CA ASP A 55 36.61 -18.43 12.25
C ASP A 55 36.70 -18.43 13.79
N ASN A 56 35.56 -18.50 14.51
CA ASN A 56 35.48 -18.41 15.99
C ASN A 56 36.12 -17.14 16.59
N ARG A 57 36.27 -16.06 15.81
CA ARG A 57 36.71 -14.77 16.35
C ARG A 57 35.49 -14.05 16.91
N SER A 58 35.46 -13.89 18.23
CA SER A 58 34.31 -13.44 19.04
C SER A 58 33.91 -11.96 18.88
N ASP A 59 34.27 -11.29 17.78
CA ASP A 59 34.10 -9.85 17.57
C ASP A 59 33.21 -9.53 16.35
N ALA A 60 32.29 -10.43 16.03
CA ALA A 60 31.31 -10.24 14.95
C ALA A 60 30.28 -9.17 15.35
N LEU A 61 30.48 -7.92 14.88
CA LEU A 61 29.49 -6.85 15.03
C LEU A 61 28.21 -7.22 14.27
N THR A 62 27.15 -7.51 15.01
CA THR A 62 25.79 -7.68 14.45
C THR A 62 25.03 -6.37 14.65
N LEU A 63 24.47 -5.82 13.58
CA LEU A 63 23.73 -4.56 13.61
C LEU A 63 22.23 -4.83 13.35
N PRO A 64 21.31 -4.36 14.20
CA PRO A 64 19.90 -4.42 13.87
C PRO A 64 19.59 -3.45 12.71
N VAL A 65 18.99 -3.96 11.64
CA VAL A 65 18.58 -3.17 10.47
C VAL A 65 17.16 -3.56 10.10
N VAL A 66 16.35 -2.61 9.66
CA VAL A 66 15.07 -2.92 9.02
C VAL A 66 15.40 -3.51 7.65
N GLU A 67 15.28 -4.83 7.51
CA GLU A 67 15.67 -5.53 6.28
C GLU A 67 14.72 -5.24 5.13
N LYS A 68 13.42 -5.09 5.44
CA LYS A 68 12.37 -4.85 4.45
C LYS A 68 11.08 -4.36 5.12
N ASN A 69 10.35 -3.47 4.45
CA ASN A 69 8.94 -3.22 4.76
C ASN A 69 8.04 -4.16 3.94
N TRP A 70 6.90 -4.56 4.50
CA TRP A 70 5.89 -5.35 3.78
C TRP A 70 4.50 -4.74 3.93
N THR A 71 3.80 -4.61 2.81
CA THR A 71 2.43 -4.09 2.77
C THR A 71 1.42 -5.14 3.22
N ASP A 72 0.70 -4.85 4.31
CA ASP A 72 -0.35 -5.72 4.84
C ASP A 72 -1.62 -5.60 3.98
N HIS A 73 -1.85 -6.60 3.13
CA HIS A 73 -3.02 -6.66 2.26
C HIS A 73 -4.28 -7.25 2.93
N SER A 74 -4.27 -7.47 4.25
CA SER A 74 -5.46 -7.91 4.98
C SER A 74 -6.65 -6.97 4.77
N GLN A 75 -7.86 -7.51 4.88
CA GLN A 75 -9.07 -6.74 4.71
C GLN A 75 -9.28 -5.82 5.93
N GLY A 76 -9.45 -4.53 5.68
CA GLY A 76 -9.79 -3.56 6.71
C GLY A 76 -11.29 -3.55 7.01
N VAL A 77 -11.70 -2.69 7.95
CA VAL A 77 -13.11 -2.45 8.23
C VAL A 77 -13.76 -1.78 7.01
N VAL A 78 -14.92 -2.30 6.60
CA VAL A 78 -15.73 -1.69 5.55
C VAL A 78 -16.82 -0.87 6.22
N THR A 79 -16.90 0.41 5.87
CA THR A 79 -17.91 1.35 6.38
C THR A 79 -18.88 1.69 5.26
N MET A 80 -20.18 1.55 5.53
CA MET A 80 -21.20 1.92 4.57
C MET A 80 -21.39 3.45 4.56
N THR A 81 -21.22 4.08 3.40
CA THR A 81 -21.34 5.55 3.25
C THR A 81 -22.72 5.99 2.77
N GLY A 82 -23.50 5.09 2.16
CA GLY A 82 -24.80 5.38 1.57
C GLY A 82 -24.75 6.05 0.19
N ASN A 83 -23.56 6.35 -0.34
CA ASN A 83 -23.36 6.85 -1.69
C ASN A 83 -23.23 5.68 -2.68
N SER A 84 -23.96 5.71 -3.79
CA SER A 84 -23.89 4.65 -4.81
C SER A 84 -22.56 4.60 -5.57
N MET A 85 -21.79 5.70 -5.53
CA MET A 85 -20.47 5.80 -6.15
C MET A 85 -19.32 5.42 -5.22
N ASP A 86 -19.61 5.05 -3.97
CA ASP A 86 -18.61 4.56 -3.04
C ASP A 86 -18.68 3.03 -3.00
N LEU A 87 -17.74 2.39 -3.69
CA LEU A 87 -17.67 0.94 -3.80
C LEU A 87 -16.61 0.37 -2.86
N ALA A 88 -16.87 -0.81 -2.31
CA ALA A 88 -15.88 -1.54 -1.52
C ALA A 88 -15.80 -2.99 -2.00
N LEU A 89 -14.56 -3.47 -2.20
CA LEU A 89 -14.33 -4.88 -2.51
C LEU A 89 -14.31 -5.70 -1.22
N SER A 90 -15.19 -6.69 -1.15
CA SER A 90 -15.11 -7.73 -0.12
C SER A 90 -14.11 -8.80 -0.56
N GLY A 91 -12.96 -8.86 0.13
CA GLY A 91 -11.93 -9.86 -0.10
C GLY A 91 -10.74 -9.39 -0.96
N LYS A 92 -10.20 -10.31 -1.76
CA LYS A 92 -9.02 -10.07 -2.62
C LYS A 92 -9.46 -9.43 -3.95
N GLY A 93 -8.59 -8.60 -4.53
CA GLY A 93 -8.87 -7.89 -5.79
C GLY A 93 -8.41 -6.44 -5.76
N PHE A 94 -8.52 -5.72 -6.86
CA PHE A 94 -8.28 -4.28 -6.96
C PHE A 94 -9.17 -3.73 -8.07
N PHE A 95 -9.60 -2.47 -7.95
CA PHE A 95 -10.16 -1.75 -9.08
C PHE A 95 -9.04 -1.41 -10.07
N SER A 96 -9.33 -1.50 -11.37
CA SER A 96 -8.38 -1.13 -12.41
C SER A 96 -8.76 0.21 -13.02
N VAL A 97 -7.79 1.09 -13.20
CA VAL A 97 -7.98 2.44 -13.78
C VAL A 97 -6.96 2.70 -14.89
N ASN A 98 -7.31 3.61 -15.80
CA ASN A 98 -6.44 4.06 -16.89
C ASN A 98 -5.51 5.17 -16.42
N GLY A 99 -4.27 4.81 -16.10
CA GLY A 99 -3.21 5.77 -15.84
C GLY A 99 -2.52 6.26 -17.11
N PRO A 100 -1.64 7.27 -16.99
CA PRO A 100 -0.93 7.85 -18.14
C PRO A 100 0.06 6.87 -18.79
N GLY A 101 0.55 5.88 -18.06
CA GLY A 101 1.50 4.87 -18.54
C GLY A 101 0.91 3.46 -18.73
N GLY A 102 -0.40 3.28 -18.57
CA GLY A 102 -1.05 1.97 -18.62
C GLY A 102 -2.02 1.74 -17.46
N PRO A 103 -2.48 0.49 -17.26
CA PRO A 103 -3.42 0.15 -16.19
C PRO A 103 -2.77 0.32 -14.82
N LEU A 104 -3.47 1.02 -13.93
CA LEU A 104 -3.14 1.15 -12.51
C LEU A 104 -4.19 0.39 -11.68
N TYR A 105 -3.82 0.05 -10.45
CA TYR A 105 -4.67 -0.70 -9.54
C TYR A 105 -4.85 0.06 -8.23
N THR A 106 -6.09 0.10 -7.74
CA THR A 106 -6.42 0.80 -6.48
C THR A 106 -7.44 0.01 -5.67
N ARG A 107 -7.39 0.21 -4.34
CA ARG A 107 -8.43 -0.23 -3.41
C ARG A 107 -9.39 0.89 -3.03
N ASP A 108 -9.07 2.13 -3.39
CA ASP A 108 -9.98 3.25 -3.24
C ASP A 108 -11.13 3.07 -4.23
N GLY A 109 -12.34 2.89 -3.69
CA GLY A 109 -13.56 2.79 -4.47
C GLY A 109 -14.42 4.05 -4.40
N GLY A 110 -13.86 5.20 -3.99
CA GLY A 110 -14.49 6.50 -4.17
C GLY A 110 -14.47 6.91 -5.63
N LEU A 111 -15.59 6.67 -6.33
CA LEU A 111 -15.75 6.98 -7.75
C LEU A 111 -16.54 8.26 -7.96
N ARG A 112 -16.42 8.84 -9.14
CA ARG A 112 -17.22 9.97 -9.60
C ARG A 112 -17.47 9.90 -11.09
N ILE A 113 -18.52 10.57 -11.55
CA ILE A 113 -18.76 10.77 -12.98
C ILE A 113 -18.16 12.12 -13.37
N SER A 114 -17.29 12.14 -14.37
CA SER A 114 -16.73 13.39 -14.91
C SER A 114 -17.71 14.10 -15.83
N ALA A 115 -17.40 15.36 -16.19
CA ALA A 115 -18.23 16.15 -17.11
C ALA A 115 -18.41 15.50 -18.49
N LEU A 116 -17.53 14.56 -18.86
CA LEU A 116 -17.60 13.79 -20.10
C LEU A 116 -18.45 12.50 -19.97
N GLY A 117 -19.09 12.28 -18.83
CA GLY A 117 -19.89 11.08 -18.55
C GLY A 117 -19.02 9.84 -18.34
N VAL A 118 -17.76 9.98 -17.92
CA VAL A 118 -16.86 8.85 -17.67
C VAL A 118 -16.74 8.62 -16.16
N VAL A 119 -16.80 7.36 -15.73
CA VAL A 119 -16.56 7.00 -14.33
C VAL A 119 -15.06 7.07 -14.08
N GLU A 120 -14.67 7.86 -13.11
CA GLU A 120 -13.28 8.12 -12.74
C GLU A 120 -13.07 7.86 -11.25
N SER A 121 -11.87 7.43 -10.89
CA SER A 121 -11.41 7.44 -9.51
C SER A 121 -11.29 8.87 -8.97
N ARG A 122 -11.15 9.02 -7.65
CA ARG A 122 -10.89 10.30 -7.00
C ARG A 122 -9.64 11.03 -7.52
N ALA A 123 -8.66 10.27 -8.02
CA ALA A 123 -7.45 10.79 -8.67
C ALA A 123 -7.66 11.28 -10.11
N GLY A 124 -8.87 11.12 -10.68
CA GLY A 124 -9.21 11.54 -12.03
C GLY A 124 -8.86 10.52 -13.13
N TYR A 125 -8.51 9.29 -12.74
CA TYR A 125 -8.24 8.22 -13.71
C TYR A 125 -9.51 7.46 -14.08
N PRO A 126 -9.82 7.25 -15.37
CA PRO A 126 -10.99 6.50 -15.81
C PRO A 126 -10.97 5.05 -15.30
N VAL A 127 -12.09 4.59 -14.73
CA VAL A 127 -12.26 3.21 -14.29
C VAL A 127 -12.38 2.29 -15.51
N ARG A 128 -11.66 1.17 -15.48
CA ARG A 128 -11.61 0.19 -16.56
C ARG A 128 -12.67 -0.89 -16.35
N SER A 129 -13.38 -1.23 -17.41
CA SER A 129 -14.20 -2.45 -17.48
C SER A 129 -13.34 -3.69 -17.70
N GLU A 130 -13.95 -4.88 -17.68
CA GLU A 130 -13.28 -6.15 -17.99
C GLU A 130 -12.58 -6.14 -19.35
N GLY A 131 -13.16 -5.47 -20.35
CA GLY A 131 -12.57 -5.29 -21.68
C GLY A 131 -11.48 -4.21 -21.76
N GLY A 132 -11.15 -3.54 -20.65
CA GLY A 132 -10.14 -2.49 -20.57
C GLY A 132 -10.60 -1.10 -21.04
N ALA A 133 -11.82 -0.97 -21.54
CA ALA A 133 -12.41 0.29 -21.93
C ALA A 133 -12.86 1.11 -20.69
N PRO A 134 -12.86 2.45 -20.75
CA PRO A 134 -13.46 3.28 -19.71
C PRO A 134 -14.96 2.98 -19.53
N ILE A 135 -15.42 2.94 -18.29
CA ILE A 135 -16.86 2.86 -17.98
C ILE A 135 -17.48 4.23 -18.23
N LYS A 136 -18.56 4.27 -19.01
CA LYS A 136 -19.30 5.50 -19.32
C LYS A 136 -20.68 5.44 -18.66
N ALA A 137 -21.11 6.55 -18.10
CA ALA A 137 -22.45 6.76 -17.58
C ALA A 137 -23.29 7.49 -18.64
N GLU A 138 -24.49 7.00 -18.91
CA GLU A 138 -25.43 7.67 -19.79
C GLU A 138 -26.18 8.79 -19.06
N PRO A 139 -26.36 9.97 -19.67
CA PRO A 139 -27.10 11.06 -19.03
C PRO A 139 -28.54 10.66 -18.70
N GLY A 140 -28.91 10.76 -17.42
CA GLY A 140 -30.28 10.49 -16.96
C GLY A 140 -30.57 9.03 -16.62
N ILE A 141 -29.62 8.11 -16.81
CA ILE A 141 -29.72 6.73 -16.33
C ILE A 141 -28.86 6.61 -15.05
N PRO A 142 -29.44 6.19 -13.91
CA PRO A 142 -28.66 5.95 -12.71
C PRO A 142 -27.73 4.76 -12.92
N LEU A 143 -26.43 4.98 -12.75
CA LEU A 143 -25.44 3.92 -12.85
C LEU A 143 -25.52 3.02 -11.62
N GLU A 144 -25.75 1.72 -11.82
CA GLU A 144 -25.83 0.72 -10.76
C GLU A 144 -24.70 -0.30 -10.87
N PHE A 145 -23.98 -0.50 -9.76
CA PHE A 145 -22.92 -1.51 -9.65
C PHE A 145 -23.45 -2.73 -8.90
N LYS A 146 -23.43 -3.89 -9.54
CA LYS A 146 -23.82 -5.14 -8.88
C LYS A 146 -22.63 -5.83 -8.20
N PRO A 147 -22.88 -6.73 -7.23
CA PRO A 147 -21.82 -7.48 -6.53
C PRO A 147 -20.94 -8.35 -7.44
N ASP A 148 -21.41 -8.70 -8.63
CA ASP A 148 -20.65 -9.45 -9.64
C ASP A 148 -19.73 -8.57 -10.50
N GLY A 149 -19.74 -7.25 -10.27
CA GLY A 149 -18.96 -6.27 -11.04
C GLY A 149 -19.63 -5.81 -12.33
N SER A 150 -20.84 -6.26 -12.62
CA SER A 150 -21.62 -5.73 -13.74
C SER A 150 -22.15 -4.32 -13.44
N VAL A 151 -22.22 -3.50 -14.48
CA VAL A 151 -22.61 -2.09 -14.43
C VAL A 151 -23.79 -1.89 -15.38
N PHE A 152 -24.87 -1.28 -14.89
CA PHE A 152 -26.10 -0.98 -15.64
C PHE A 152 -26.43 0.50 -15.61
#